data_AF-A0A8S3ENU5-F1
#
_entry.id   AF-A0A8S3ENU5-F1
#
_cell.length_a   1.000
_cell.length_b   1.000
_cell.length_c   1.000
_cell.angle_alpha   90.00
_cell.angle_beta   90.00
_cell.angle_gamma   90.00
#
_symmetry.space_group_name_H-M   'P 1'
#
loop_
_entity.id
_entity.type
_entity.pdbx_description
1 polymer ?
#
loop_
_entity_poly.entity_id
_entity_poly.type
_entity_poly.pdbx_seq_one_letter_code
_entity_poly.pdbx_strand_id
1 'polypeptide(L)' 'LKQQLNSKCERWRLKLQQYQFTVRYIKGKHNTVADYLSRSPVDNGMNDEDDYTPTTSRSTQTDNFTT' A
#
# COMPACT_ATOMS: atom_id res chain seq x y z
N LEU A 1 -5.05 -12.23 22.52
CA LEU A 1 -4.57 -12.39 21.13
C LEU A 1 -3.60 -11.26 20.82
N LYS A 2 -2.30 -11.53 20.74
CA LYS A 2 -1.33 -10.54 20.23
C LYS A 2 -1.52 -10.46 18.71
N GLN A 3 -2.03 -9.34 18.21
CA GLN A 3 -2.05 -9.10 16.77
C GLN A 3 -0.60 -8.96 16.30
N GLN A 4 -0.21 -9.79 15.34
CA GLN A 4 1.13 -9.72 14.76
C GLN A 4 1.16 -8.51 13.82
N LEU A 5 1.91 -7.46 14.18
CA LEU A 5 2.03 -6.27 13.36
C LEU A 5 2.87 -6.62 12.12
N ASN A 6 2.34 -6.35 10.92
CA ASN A 6 3.11 -6.47 9.69
C ASN A 6 4.25 -5.43 9.70
N SER A 7 5.45 -5.77 9.21
CA SER A 7 6.59 -4.87 9.07
C SER A 7 6.26 -3.56 8.34
N LYS A 8 5.33 -3.59 7.36
CA LYS A 8 4.81 -2.38 6.71
C LYS A 8 4.07 -1.48 7.70
N CYS A 9 3.26 -2.04 8.59
CA CYS A 9 2.53 -1.29 9.61
C CYS A 9 3.49 -0.69 10.65
N GLU A 10 4.56 -1.39 11.03
CA GLU A 10 5.57 -0.86 11.97
C GLU A 10 6.27 0.39 11.41
N ARG A 11 6.66 0.36 10.13
CA ARG A 11 7.29 1.52 9.47
C ARG A 11 6.37 2.74 9.46
N TRP A 12 5.10 2.55 9.07
CA TRP A 12 4.14 3.65 9.08
C TRP A 12 3.82 4.14 10.49
N ARG A 13 3.78 3.25 11.49
CA ARG A 13 3.59 3.62 12.89
C ARG A 13 4.68 4.58 13.36
N LEU A 14 5.95 4.32 13.03
CA LEU A 14 7.06 5.23 13.37
C LEU A 14 6.91 6.59 12.68
N LYS A 15 6.56 6.62 11.39
CA LYS A 15 6.34 7.88 10.64
C LYS A 15 5.16 8.69 11.19
N LEU A 16 4.10 8.02 11.64
CA LEU A 16 2.88 8.65 12.14
C LEU A 16 2.96 9.05 13.62
N GLN A 17 3.93 8.53 14.39
CA GLN A 17 4.07 8.78 15.83
C GLN A 17 4.24 10.27 16.18
N GLN A 18 4.72 11.08 15.24
CA GLN A 18 4.88 12.54 15.43
C GLN A 18 3.55 13.32 15.43
N TYR A 19 2.46 12.72 14.95
CA TYR A 19 1.16 13.37 14.84
C TYR A 19 0.19 12.85 15.90
N GLN A 20 -0.62 13.76 16.45
CA GLN A 20 -1.76 13.40 17.30
C GLN A 20 -2.99 13.25 16.41
N PHE A 21 -3.40 12.00 16.15
CA PHE A 21 -4.56 11.71 15.31
C PHE A 21 -5.48 10.66 15.91
N THR A 22 -6.73 10.69 15.49
CA THR A 22 -7.74 9.68 15.85
C THR A 22 -8.22 8.97 14.59
N VAL A 23 -8.15 7.65 14.58
CA VAL A 23 -8.69 6.85 13.46
C VAL A 23 -10.21 6.78 13.59
N ARG A 24 -10.92 7.28 12.57
CA ARG A 24 -12.38 7.19 12.49
C ARG A 24 -12.79 6.55 11.18
N TYR A 25 -13.77 5.66 11.22
CA TYR A 25 -14.36 5.09 10.03
C TYR A 25 -15.13 6.16 9.24
N ILE A 26 -14.92 6.19 7.92
CA ILE A 26 -15.68 7.05 6.99
C ILE A 26 -16.41 6.12 6.02
N LYS A 27 -17.74 6.22 5.98
CA LYS A 27 -18.55 5.45 5.02
C LYS A 27 -18.22 5.88 3.59
N GLY A 28 -18.10 4.94 2.65
CA GLY A 28 -17.69 5.20 1.27
C GLY A 28 -18.47 6.33 0.56
N LYS A 29 -19.77 6.46 0.81
CA LYS A 29 -20.61 7.57 0.27
C LYS A 29 -20.10 8.97 0.64
N HIS A 30 -19.36 9.10 1.74
CA HIS A 30 -18.77 10.35 2.21
C HIS A 30 -17.26 10.46 1.91
N ASN A 31 -16.63 9.40 1.42
CA ASN A 31 -15.20 9.37 1.08
C ASN A 31 -14.94 9.77 -0.39
N THR A 32 -15.82 10.59 -0.98
CA THR A 32 -15.83 10.86 -2.43
C THR A 32 -14.61 11.63 -2.90
N VAL A 33 -14.13 12.60 -2.12
CA VAL A 33 -12.96 13.41 -2.47
C VAL A 33 -11.69 12.57 -2.51
N ALA A 34 -11.45 11.77 -1.47
CA ALA A 34 -10.28 10.88 -1.42
C ALA A 34 -10.37 9.79 -2.49
N ASP A 35 -11.55 9.23 -2.73
CA ASP A 35 -11.77 8.23 -3.79
C ASP A 35 -11.49 8.84 -5.18
N TYR A 36 -11.96 10.05 -5.46
CA TYR A 36 -11.68 10.74 -6.73
C TYR A 36 -10.19 11.01 -6.92
N LEU A 37 -9.52 11.60 -5.92
CA LEU A 37 -8.09 11.92 -6.01
C LEU A 37 -7.23 10.67 -6.19
N SER A 38 -7.55 9.57 -5.50
CA SER A 38 -6.82 8.31 -5.63
C SER A 38 -7.01 7.58 -6.96
N ARG A 39 -8.06 7.93 -7.72
CA ARG A 39 -8.35 7.39 -9.06
C ARG A 39 -7.93 8.33 -10.18
N SER A 40 -7.52 9.55 -9.86
CA SER A 40 -7.08 10.51 -10.86
C SER A 40 -5.89 9.92 -11.61
N PRO A 41 -5.86 10.00 -12.95
CA PRO A 41 -4.69 9.59 -13.72
C PRO A 41 -3.48 10.38 -13.21
N VAL A 42 -2.45 9.65 -12.81
CA VAL A 42 -1.15 10.23 -12.48
C VAL A 42 -0.48 10.50 -13.81
N ASP A 43 -0.11 11.74 -14.09
CA ASP A 43 0.77 12.01 -15.22
C ASP A 43 2.09 11.27 -14.95
N ASN A 44 2.48 10.37 -15.85
CA ASN A 44 3.45 9.27 -15.62
C ASN A 44 4.92 9.75 -15.43
N GLY A 45 5.15 10.99 -14.98
CA GLY A 45 6.46 11.65 -15.01
C GLY A 45 7.24 11.67 -13.70
N MET A 46 6.66 11.31 -12.56
CA MET A 46 7.35 11.38 -11.27
C MET A 46 7.04 10.14 -10.43
N ASN A 47 7.88 9.11 -10.57
CA ASN A 47 7.98 8.08 -9.56
C ASN A 47 8.62 8.73 -8.33
N ASP A 48 7.85 8.93 -7.26
CA ASP A 48 8.41 9.29 -5.97
C ASP A 48 9.38 8.17 -5.54
N GLU A 49 10.67 8.48 -5.38
CA GLU A 49 11.78 7.53 -5.10
C GLU A 49 11.62 6.71 -3.80
N ASP A 50 10.53 6.87 -3.06
CA ASP A 50 10.25 6.21 -1.79
C ASP A 50 9.46 4.89 -1.90
N ASP A 51 9.03 4.47 -3.11
CA ASP A 51 8.41 3.15 -3.28
C ASP A 51 9.49 2.06 -3.36
N TYR A 52 9.74 1.43 -2.20
CA TYR A 52 10.51 0.19 -2.13
C TYR A 52 9.84 -0.86 -3.03
N THR A 53 10.38 -1.05 -4.23
CA THR A 53 10.09 -2.21 -5.06
C THR A 53 10.86 -3.39 -4.48
N PRO A 54 10.21 -4.42 -3.90
CA PRO A 54 10.90 -5.68 -3.73
C PRO A 54 11.08 -6.23 -5.14
N THR A 55 12.28 -6.06 -5.72
CA THR A 55 12.71 -6.76 -6.94
C THR A 55 12.81 -8.25 -6.61
N THR A 56 11.68 -8.92 -6.46
CA THR A 56 11.61 -10.38 -6.48
C THR A 56 11.61 -10.78 -7.95
N SER A 57 12.80 -10.94 -8.50
CA SER A 57 13.04 -11.70 -9.71
C SER A 57 12.55 -13.14 -9.47
N ARG A 58 11.29 -13.43 -9.75
CA ARG A 58 10.78 -14.81 -9.73
C ARG A 58 10.96 -15.42 -11.11
N SER A 59 12.21 -15.75 -11.44
CA SER A 59 12.49 -16.77 -12.46
C SER A 59 12.30 -18.14 -11.81
N THR A 60 11.11 -18.73 -11.95
CA THR A 60 10.92 -20.18 -11.93
C THR A 60 9.72 -20.49 -12.82
N GLN A 61 9.98 -20.70 -14.11
CA GLN A 61 9.04 -21.38 -14.98
C GLN A 61 9.19 -22.88 -14.72
N THR A 62 8.25 -23.44 -13.98
CA THR A 62 7.93 -24.87 -14.03
C THR A 62 6.43 -24.95 -14.14
N ASP A 63 5.93 -25.13 -15.36
CA ASP A 63 4.59 -25.66 -15.58
C ASP A 63 4.72 -27.01 -16.28
N ASN A 64 3.97 -27.94 -15.72
CA ASN A 64 3.92 -29.35 -16.04
C ASN A 64 2.65 -29.61 -16.87
N PHE A 65 2.60 -30.74 -17.58
CA PHE A 65 1.42 -31.58 -17.94
C PHE A 65 1.29 -31.99 -19.42
N THR A 66 1.57 -33.28 -19.64
CA THR A 66 0.88 -34.32 -20.43
C THR A 66 0.11 -33.96 -21.71
N THR A 67 0.56 -34.55 -22.82
CA THR A 67 -0.25 -35.43 -23.70
C THR A 67 0.66 -36.50 -24.27
#